data_AF-D8RYZ4-F1
#
_entry.id   AF-D8RYZ4-F1
#
_cell.length_a   1.000
_cell.length_b   1.000
_cell.length_c   1.000
_cell.angle_alpha   90.00
_cell.angle_beta   90.00
_cell.angle_gamma   90.00
#
_symmetry.space_group_name_H-M   'P 1'
#
loop_
_entity.id
_entity.type
_entity.pdbx_description
1 polymer ?
#
loop_
_entity_poly.entity_id
_entity_poly.type
_entity_poly.pdbx_seq_one_letter_code
_entity_poly.pdbx_strand_id
1 'polypeptide(L)'
;WYSHHLIVLVYGLLIVHSIVLFLARDWRENTVNTFLLLRVSFIVKVNKVGSFQVLLDRSFFNDVSFTQENVLALYMTKPPGFRYQSAMYLFLQGPAVSPFEWHPFSRTSALGDEYVSVHIRSLGDWTPERMKMFSQV
;
A
#
# COMPACT_ATOMS: atom_id res chain seq x y z
N TRP A 1 7.96 4.55 9.05
CA TRP A 1 6.63 5.15 9.29
C TRP A 1 6.63 6.32 10.24
N TYR A 2 7.10 6.20 11.49
CA TYR A 2 7.08 7.34 12.43
C TYR A 2 7.78 8.60 11.90
N SER A 3 8.96 8.45 11.29
CA SER A 3 9.66 9.55 10.62
C SER A 3 8.95 10.09 9.38
N HIS A 4 8.10 9.30 8.72
CA HIS A 4 7.35 9.77 7.55
C HIS A 4 6.23 10.73 7.95
N HIS A 5 5.70 10.67 9.18
CA HIS A 5 4.75 11.68 9.67
C HIS A 5 5.40 13.07 9.80
N LEU A 6 6.73 13.13 9.92
CA LEU A 6 7.47 14.39 9.87
C LEU A 6 7.28 15.13 8.53
N ILE A 7 6.87 14.44 7.46
CA ILE A 7 6.58 15.08 6.17
C ILE A 7 5.46 16.11 6.31
N VAL A 8 4.47 15.87 7.17
CA VAL A 8 3.38 16.81 7.43
C VAL A 8 3.92 18.08 8.08
N LEU A 9 4.83 17.91 9.05
CA LEU A 9 5.50 19.01 9.73
C LEU A 9 6.40 19.80 8.75
N VAL A 10 7.18 19.11 7.91
CA VAL A 10 8.01 19.73 6.88
C VAL A 10 7.17 20.52 5.87
N TYR A 11 6.05 19.96 5.41
CA TYR A 11 5.13 20.67 4.53
C TYR A 11 4.52 21.91 5.20
N GLY A 12 4.13 21.81 6.48
CA GLY A 12 3.65 22.95 7.27
C GLY A 12 4.70 24.06 7.36
N LEU A 13 5.95 23.70 7.68
CA LEU A 13 7.07 24.66 7.73
C LEU A 13 7.38 25.28 6.37
N LEU A 14 7.31 24.52 5.28
CA LEU A 14 7.50 25.04 3.92
C LEU A 14 6.41 26.05 3.52
N ILE A 15 5.15 25.81 3.92
CA ILE A 15 4.05 26.74 3.71
C ILE A 15 4.27 28.03 4.50
N VAL A 16 4.62 27.93 5.79
CA VAL A 16 4.91 29.11 6.63
C VAL A 16 6.12 29.90 6.09
N HIS A 17 7.20 29.21 5.71
CA HIS A 17 8.38 29.83 5.10
C HIS A 17 8.03 30.56 3.80
N SER A 18 7.16 29.97 2.97
CA SER A 18 6.66 30.60 1.74
C SER A 18 5.79 31.84 2.00
N ILE A 19 5.00 31.86 3.07
CA ILE A 19 4.18 33.03 3.47
C ILE A 19 5.07 34.17 4.01
N VAL A 20 6.18 33.85 4.68
CA VAL A 20 7.15 34.86 5.12
C VAL A 20 7.90 35.46 3.92
N LEU A 21 8.24 34.64 2.92
CA LEU A 21 8.78 35.11 1.62
C LEU A 21 7.77 35.93 0.81
N PHE A 22 6.47 35.71 0.98
CA PHE A 22 5.41 36.48 0.31
C PHE A 22 5.38 37.96 0.74
N LEU A 23 5.87 38.31 1.93
CA LEU A 23 6.09 39.71 2.33
C LEU A 23 7.24 40.38 1.55
N ALA A 24 8.09 39.60 0.87
CA ALA A 24 9.14 40.05 -0.04
C ALA A 24 8.69 40.06 -1.52
N ARG A 25 7.62 40.80 -1.80
CA ARG A 25 7.45 41.69 -2.97
C ARG A 25 7.23 41.15 -4.40
N ASP A 26 7.27 39.87 -4.76
CA ASP A 26 7.00 39.47 -6.17
C ASP A 26 6.08 38.25 -6.42
N TRP A 27 5.09 38.43 -7.32
CA TRP A 27 4.06 37.42 -7.66
C TRP A 27 4.63 36.18 -8.39
N ARG A 28 5.82 36.28 -9.00
CA ARG A 28 6.50 35.22 -9.75
C ARG A 28 7.07 34.12 -8.84
N GLU A 29 7.31 34.42 -7.56
CA GLU A 29 7.80 33.46 -6.55
C GLU A 29 6.71 32.56 -5.95
N ASN A 30 5.43 32.85 -6.21
CA ASN A 30 4.29 32.01 -5.79
C ASN A 30 4.14 30.72 -6.60
N THR A 31 5.12 30.38 -7.44
CA THR A 31 5.16 29.13 -8.20
C THR A 31 5.17 27.93 -7.24
N VAL A 32 5.87 28.01 -6.10
CA VAL A 32 5.94 26.92 -5.12
C VAL A 32 4.56 26.55 -4.59
N ASN A 33 3.75 27.52 -4.14
CA ASN A 33 2.39 27.26 -3.65
C ASN A 33 1.46 26.74 -4.75
N THR A 34 1.60 27.25 -5.98
CA THR A 34 0.84 26.78 -7.14
C THR A 34 1.19 25.33 -7.48
N PHE A 35 2.48 24.97 -7.48
CA PHE A 35 2.94 23.60 -7.71
C PHE A 35 2.52 22.65 -6.58
N LEU A 36 2.51 23.10 -5.33
CA LEU A 36 2.02 22.30 -4.19
C LEU A 36 0.53 21.99 -4.32
N LEU A 37 -0.30 22.99 -4.61
CA LEU A 37 -1.75 22.81 -4.79
C LEU A 37 -2.08 21.91 -5.99
N LEU A 38 -1.36 22.04 -7.10
CA LEU A 38 -1.51 21.16 -8.27
C LEU A 38 -1.09 19.72 -7.94
N ARG A 39 0.02 19.52 -7.21
CA ARG A 39 0.47 18.17 -6.80
C ARG A 39 -0.51 17.51 -5.84
N VAL A 40 -1.03 18.23 -4.84
CA VAL A 40 -2.04 17.70 -3.91
C VAL A 40 -3.31 17.32 -4.66
N SER A 41 -3.78 18.17 -5.58
CA SER A 41 -4.96 17.90 -6.40
C SER A 41 -4.79 16.66 -7.30
N PHE A 42 -3.60 16.48 -7.87
CA PHE A 42 -3.27 15.29 -8.69
C PHE A 42 -3.25 14.01 -7.85
N ILE A 43 -2.60 14.03 -6.68
CA ILE A 43 -2.54 12.89 -5.76
C ILE A 43 -3.95 12.50 -5.29
N VAL A 44 -4.79 13.45 -4.90
CA VAL A 44 -6.18 13.18 -4.47
C VAL A 44 -7.01 12.56 -5.60
N LYS A 45 -6.85 13.04 -6.84
CA LYS A 45 -7.53 12.46 -8.01
C LYS A 45 -7.05 11.04 -8.31
N VAL A 46 -5.74 10.79 -8.32
CA VAL A 46 -5.17 9.45 -8.59
C VAL A 46 -5.63 8.43 -7.56
N ASN A 47 -5.65 8.79 -6.27
CA ASN A 47 -6.12 7.90 -5.20
C ASN A 47 -7.62 7.56 -5.30
N LYS A 48 -8.44 8.49 -5.81
CA LYS A 48 -9.88 8.22 -6.02
C LYS A 48 -10.16 7.33 -7.24
N VAL A 49 -9.31 7.39 -8.28
CA VAL A 49 -9.51 6.64 -9.53
C VAL A 49 -8.91 5.24 -9.46
N GLY A 50 -7.83 5.02 -8.70
CA GLY A 50 -7.11 3.74 -8.69
C GLY A 50 -7.51 2.72 -7.62
N SER A 51 -8.08 3.12 -6.47
CA SER A 51 -7.92 2.30 -5.25
C SER A 51 -9.19 1.85 -4.53
N PHE A 52 -10.40 2.24 -4.95
CA PHE A 52 -11.56 2.11 -4.04
C PHE A 52 -12.37 0.79 -4.12
N GLN A 53 -12.23 -0.02 -5.17
CA GLN A 53 -13.25 -1.06 -5.42
C GLN A 53 -12.96 -2.47 -4.88
N VAL A 54 -11.79 -2.77 -4.29
CA VAL A 54 -11.45 -4.19 -3.98
C VAL A 54 -10.80 -4.43 -2.60
N LEU A 55 -10.54 -3.39 -1.79
CA LEU A 55 -9.49 -3.46 -0.77
C LEU A 55 -9.93 -3.74 0.69
N LEU A 56 -11.22 -3.96 0.97
CA LEU A 56 -11.72 -4.08 2.34
C LEU A 56 -12.51 -5.37 2.59
N ASP A 57 -12.15 -6.47 1.94
CA ASP A 57 -12.67 -7.76 2.39
C ASP A 57 -11.63 -8.49 3.23
N ARG A 58 -12.00 -8.85 4.47
CA ARG A 58 -11.21 -9.73 5.33
C ARG A 58 -11.38 -11.15 4.79
N SER A 59 -10.66 -11.46 3.72
CA SER A 59 -10.53 -12.84 3.28
C SER A 59 -9.72 -13.60 4.35
N PHE A 60 -10.38 -14.53 5.02
CA PHE A 60 -9.73 -15.42 5.98
C PHE A 60 -8.73 -16.31 5.23
N PHE A 61 -7.54 -16.46 5.83
CA PHE A 61 -6.54 -17.40 5.35
C PHE A 61 -7.05 -18.81 5.64
N ASN A 62 -7.31 -19.59 4.60
CA ASN A 62 -7.79 -20.96 4.77
C ASN A 62 -6.64 -21.92 5.03
N ASP A 63 -5.50 -21.68 4.38
CA ASP A 63 -4.34 -22.54 4.50
C ASP A 63 -3.04 -21.76 4.28
N VAL A 64 -2.03 -22.13 5.03
CA VAL A 64 -0.70 -21.52 5.02
C VAL A 64 0.33 -22.63 5.00
N SER A 65 1.05 -22.74 3.89
CA SER A 65 2.12 -23.72 3.73
C SER A 65 3.47 -23.04 3.55
N PHE A 66 4.47 -23.57 4.25
CA PHE A 66 5.86 -23.18 4.08
C PHE A 66 6.55 -24.20 3.17
N THR A 67 7.08 -23.73 2.03
CA THR A 67 7.89 -24.56 1.13
C THR A 67 9.34 -24.57 1.61
N GLN A 68 10.08 -25.65 1.30
CA GLN A 68 11.50 -25.83 1.66
C GLN A 68 12.43 -24.72 1.13
N GLU A 69 11.99 -23.94 0.13
CA GLU A 69 12.76 -22.85 -0.49
C GLU A 69 12.59 -21.47 0.20
N ASN A 70 12.14 -21.44 1.47
CA ASN A 70 11.91 -20.18 2.19
C ASN A 70 10.84 -19.30 1.49
N VAL A 71 9.81 -19.97 0.96
CA VAL A 71 8.64 -19.36 0.32
C VAL A 71 7.41 -19.71 1.15
N LEU A 72 6.65 -18.69 1.50
CA LEU A 72 5.34 -18.79 2.12
C LEU A 72 4.27 -18.81 1.03
N ALA A 73 3.50 -19.89 0.95
CA ALA A 73 2.30 -19.95 0.12
C ALA A 73 1.07 -19.68 1.00
N LEU A 74 0.33 -18.63 0.66
CA LEU A 74 -0.91 -18.25 1.34
C LEU A 74 -2.10 -18.56 0.43
N TYR A 75 -3.10 -19.24 0.98
CA TYR A 75 -4.36 -19.54 0.31
C TYR A 75 -5.51 -18.84 1.04
N MET A 76 -6.31 -18.09 0.30
CA MET A 76 -7.41 -17.29 0.82
C MET A 76 -8.70 -17.55 0.05
N THR A 77 -9.82 -17.51 0.76
CA THR A 77 -11.13 -17.64 0.13
C THR A 77 -11.40 -16.44 -0.77
N LYS A 78 -11.92 -16.70 -1.97
CA LYS A 78 -12.32 -15.65 -2.89
C LYS A 78 -13.58 -14.94 -2.37
N PRO A 79 -13.57 -13.61 -2.20
CA PRO A 79 -14.75 -12.90 -1.74
C PRO A 79 -15.85 -12.86 -2.81
N PRO A 80 -17.13 -12.73 -2.40
CA PRO A 80 -18.25 -12.76 -3.34
C PRO A 80 -18.15 -11.59 -4.34
N GLY A 81 -18.23 -11.92 -5.63
CA GLY A 81 -18.11 -10.92 -6.70
C GLY A 81 -16.68 -10.51 -7.06
N PHE A 82 -15.66 -11.15 -6.48
CA PHE A 82 -14.26 -10.88 -6.80
C PHE A 82 -13.94 -11.32 -8.24
N ARG A 83 -13.81 -10.34 -9.14
CA ARG A 83 -13.39 -10.54 -10.53
C ARG A 83 -11.98 -10.01 -10.69
N TYR A 84 -11.13 -10.79 -11.35
CA TYR A 84 -9.75 -10.42 -11.60
C TYR A 84 -9.31 -10.88 -12.99
N GLN A 85 -8.16 -10.41 -13.45
CA GLN A 85 -7.49 -10.88 -14.67
C GLN A 85 -6.16 -11.55 -14.31
N SER A 86 -5.65 -12.40 -15.21
CA SER A 86 -4.32 -13.01 -15.05
C SER A 86 -3.23 -11.93 -14.95
N ALA A 87 -2.15 -12.23 -14.22
CA ALA A 87 -1.01 -11.32 -13.98
C ALA A 87 -1.29 -10.02 -13.20
N MET A 88 -2.44 -9.91 -12.53
CA MET A 88 -2.69 -8.81 -11.59
C MET A 88 -2.02 -9.05 -10.23
N TYR A 89 -1.64 -7.96 -9.57
CA TYR A 89 -1.15 -7.95 -8.20
C TYR A 89 -2.31 -7.79 -7.23
N LEU A 90 -2.09 -8.24 -6.01
CA LEU A 90 -2.99 -8.01 -4.89
C LEU A 90 -2.21 -7.40 -3.73
N PHE A 91 -2.83 -6.51 -2.98
CA PHE A 91 -2.23 -5.88 -1.82
C PHE A 91 -2.70 -6.60 -0.56
N LEU A 92 -1.77 -7.09 0.23
CA LEU A 92 -2.07 -7.71 1.53
C LEU A 92 -1.60 -6.83 2.67
N GLN A 93 -2.40 -6.82 3.72
CA GLN A 93 -2.07 -6.22 5.00
C GLN A 93 -2.02 -7.33 6.05
N GLY A 94 -0.94 -7.36 6.83
CA GLY A 94 -0.78 -8.27 7.97
C GLY A 94 -0.85 -7.48 9.27
N PRO A 95 -2.01 -7.39 9.94
CA PRO A 95 -2.19 -6.60 11.15
C PRO A 95 -1.17 -6.88 12.24
N ALA A 96 -0.74 -8.15 12.38
CA ALA A 96 0.25 -8.57 13.36
C ALA A 96 1.66 -8.04 13.08
N VAL A 97 1.97 -7.75 11.81
CA VAL A 97 3.28 -7.25 11.38
C VAL A 97 3.27 -5.72 11.29
N SER A 98 2.26 -5.16 10.63
CA SER A 98 2.12 -3.73 10.43
C SER A 98 0.68 -3.38 10.04
N PRO A 99 -0.08 -2.72 10.92
CA PRO A 99 -1.49 -2.43 10.70
C PRO A 99 -1.75 -1.30 9.68
N PHE A 100 -0.70 -0.69 9.14
CA PHE A 100 -0.82 0.44 8.20
C PHE A 100 -0.11 0.19 6.86
N GLU A 101 0.66 -0.90 6.75
CA GLU A 101 1.37 -1.23 5.52
C GLU A 101 0.58 -2.21 4.66
N TRP A 102 0.49 -1.88 3.38
CA TRP A 102 -0.05 -2.73 2.34
C TRP A 102 1.10 -3.14 1.43
N HIS A 103 1.24 -4.43 1.22
CA HIS A 103 2.34 -4.99 0.45
C HIS A 103 1.81 -5.65 -0.82
N PRO A 104 2.32 -5.26 -2.01
CA PRO A 104 1.90 -5.85 -3.26
C PRO A 104 2.55 -7.23 -3.44
N PHE A 105 1.74 -8.22 -3.78
CA PHE A 105 2.18 -9.56 -4.13
C PHE A 105 1.55 -10.00 -5.46
N SER A 106 2.33 -10.74 -6.25
CA SER A 106 1.84 -11.38 -7.46
C SER A 106 0.93 -12.55 -7.08
N ARG A 107 -0.26 -12.59 -7.69
CA ARG A 107 -1.14 -13.75 -7.56
C ARG A 107 -0.61 -14.92 -8.39
N THR A 108 -0.66 -16.10 -7.82
CA THR A 108 -0.26 -17.35 -8.50
C THR A 108 -1.44 -18.26 -8.86
N SER A 109 -2.65 -17.98 -8.35
CA SER A 109 -3.86 -18.74 -8.70
C SER A 109 -4.46 -18.33 -10.04
N ALA A 110 -5.12 -19.30 -10.69
CA ALA A 110 -5.78 -19.15 -11.97
C ALA A 110 -7.20 -18.61 -11.82
N LEU A 111 -7.73 -17.99 -12.88
CA LEU A 111 -9.05 -17.33 -12.89
C LEU A 111 -10.23 -18.23 -12.48
N GLY A 112 -10.11 -19.53 -12.75
CA GLY A 112 -11.12 -20.54 -12.46
C GLY A 112 -11.05 -21.11 -11.03
N ASP A 113 -10.02 -20.79 -10.27
CA ASP A 113 -9.87 -21.33 -8.91
C ASP A 113 -10.85 -20.66 -7.94
N GLU A 114 -11.41 -21.46 -7.03
CA GLU A 114 -12.29 -20.98 -5.95
C GLU A 114 -11.53 -20.22 -4.85
N TYR A 115 -10.20 -20.30 -4.88
CA TYR A 115 -9.30 -19.62 -3.96
C TYR A 115 -8.40 -18.62 -4.69
N VAL A 116 -7.84 -17.70 -3.92
CA VAL A 116 -6.77 -16.82 -4.35
C VAL A 116 -5.50 -17.24 -3.62
N SER A 117 -4.38 -17.37 -4.34
CA SER A 117 -3.10 -17.74 -3.73
C SER A 117 -1.98 -16.77 -4.07
N VAL A 118 -1.08 -16.54 -3.11
CA VAL A 118 0.17 -15.80 -3.31
C VAL A 118 1.36 -16.59 -2.78
N HIS A 119 2.50 -16.40 -3.44
CA HIS A 119 3.77 -16.94 -3.01
C HIS A 119 4.70 -15.80 -2.62
N ILE A 120 5.08 -15.76 -1.36
CA ILE A 120 5.91 -14.70 -0.78
C ILE A 120 7.26 -15.31 -0.42
N ARG A 121 8.31 -14.86 -1.09
CA ARG A 121 9.69 -15.28 -0.77
C ARG A 121 10.24 -14.43 0.38
N SER A 122 10.92 -15.05 1.33
CA SER A 122 11.56 -14.33 2.44
C SER A 122 12.89 -13.72 1.99
N LEU A 123 12.81 -12.51 1.42
CA LEU A 123 13.97 -11.71 1.05
C LEU A 123 13.91 -10.35 1.75
N GLY A 124 15.05 -9.88 2.26
CA GLY A 124 15.19 -8.58 2.91
C GLY A 124 14.42 -8.51 4.24
N ASP A 125 13.57 -7.49 4.37
CA ASP A 125 12.79 -7.20 5.59
C ASP A 125 11.72 -8.26 5.89
N TRP A 126 11.43 -9.17 4.95
CA TRP A 126 10.49 -10.27 5.12
C TRP A 126 11.19 -11.50 5.71
N THR A 127 11.40 -11.50 7.02
CA THR A 127 11.94 -12.65 7.74
C THR A 127 10.88 -13.76 7.90
N PRO A 128 11.30 -15.03 8.05
CA PRO A 128 10.38 -16.14 8.33
C PRO A 128 9.49 -15.92 9.56
N GLU A 129 9.97 -15.16 10.54
CA GLU A 129 9.21 -14.81 11.74
C GLU A 129 8.07 -13.84 11.43
N ARG A 130 8.33 -12.76 10.66
CA ARG A 130 7.27 -11.85 10.18
C ARG A 130 6.26 -12.59 9.30
N MET A 131 6.71 -13.57 8.52
CA MET A 131 5.83 -14.42 7.71
C MET A 131 4.89 -15.28 8.56
N LYS A 132 5.38 -15.87 9.66
CA LYS A 132 4.54 -16.59 10.61
C LYS A 132 3.50 -15.66 11.24
N MET A 133 3.89 -14.46 11.65
CA MET A 133 2.95 -13.48 12.19
C MET A 133 1.89 -13.07 11.15
N PHE A 134 2.27 -13.00 9.87
CA PHE A 134 1.35 -12.71 8.77
C PHE A 134 0.24 -13.76 8.62
N SER A 135 0.53 -15.02 8.95
CA SER A 135 -0.43 -16.13 8.92
C SER A 135 -1.33 -16.26 10.14
N GLN A 136 -1.02 -15.59 11.25
CA GLN A 136 -1.71 -15.77 12.53
C GLN A 136 -2.95 -14.86 12.70
N VAL A 137 -3.70 -14.60 11.63
CA VAL A 137 -4.85 -13.66 11.63
C VAL A 137 -6.15 -14.35 11.26
#